data_AF-A0AAE3Y8S8-F1
#
_entry.id   AF-A0AAE3Y8S8-F1
#
_cell.length_a   1.000
_cell.length_b   1.000
_cell.length_c   1.000
_cell.angle_alpha   90.00
_cell.angle_beta   90.00
_cell.angle_gamma   90.00
#
_symmetry.space_group_name_H-M   'P 1'
#
loop_
_entity.id
_entity.type
_entity.pdbx_description
1 polymer ?
#
loop_
_entity_poly.entity_id
_entity_poly.type
_entity_poly.pdbx_seq_one_letter_code
_entity_poly.pdbx_strand_id
1 'polypeptide(L)'
;MQFTIHTIEDWQEFVDTIFPELKHNILLLKGNLGAGKTTFTQFLLKNLGSEDEVNSPTYSIVNEYNTSKGKVYHFDLYRLKNVEEVYDIGIEEYLDNSFLCIIEWPEVYEEELYGLKYHTMSILNTGEQREVSFD
;
A
#
# COMPACT_ATOMS: atom_id res chain seq x y z
N MET A 1 -5.14 -2.11 -14.88
CA MET A 1 -6.06 -0.94 -15.07
C MET A 1 -5.25 0.34 -15.06
N GLN A 2 -5.67 1.40 -15.76
CA GLN A 2 -4.94 2.67 -15.88
C GLN A 2 -5.84 3.85 -15.52
N PHE A 3 -5.32 4.79 -14.74
CA PHE A 3 -6.06 5.95 -14.21
C PHE A 3 -5.20 7.21 -14.20
N THR A 4 -5.86 8.36 -14.20
CA THR A 4 -5.22 9.67 -14.05
C THR A 4 -5.82 10.38 -12.85
N ILE A 5 -4.97 10.88 -11.97
CA ILE A 5 -5.34 11.62 -10.75
C ILE A 5 -4.84 13.06 -10.90
N HIS A 6 -5.78 14.00 -11.01
CA HIS A 6 -5.57 15.44 -11.06
C HIS A 6 -5.81 16.11 -9.71
N THR A 7 -6.82 15.65 -8.98
CA THR A 7 -7.30 16.24 -7.73
C THR A 7 -7.23 15.27 -6.56
N ILE A 8 -7.53 15.75 -5.35
CA ILE A 8 -7.58 14.86 -4.18
C ILE A 8 -8.83 13.98 -4.21
N GLU A 9 -9.93 14.47 -4.79
CA GLU A 9 -11.20 13.77 -4.95
C GLU A 9 -11.08 12.55 -5.88
N ASP A 10 -10.24 12.64 -6.91
CA ASP A 10 -9.98 11.54 -7.85
C ASP A 10 -9.44 10.28 -7.16
N TRP A 11 -8.78 10.43 -6.00
CA TRP A 11 -8.33 9.28 -5.21
C TRP A 11 -9.49 8.47 -4.65
N GLN A 12 -10.59 9.11 -4.26
CA GLN A 12 -11.77 8.40 -3.77
C GLN A 12 -12.40 7.60 -4.91
N GLU A 13 -12.57 8.20 -6.09
CA GLU A 13 -13.11 7.51 -7.27
C GLU A 13 -12.24 6.32 -7.70
N PHE A 14 -10.91 6.50 -7.66
CA PHE A 14 -9.97 5.42 -7.91
C PHE A 14 -10.12 4.28 -6.89
N VAL A 15 -10.18 4.60 -5.58
CA VAL A 15 -10.36 3.61 -4.51
C VAL A 15 -11.68 2.86 -4.68
N ASP A 16 -12.78 3.56 -4.96
CA ASP A 16 -14.09 2.95 -5.18
C ASP A 16 -14.07 1.96 -6.36
N THR A 17 -13.25 2.25 -7.37
CA THR A 17 -13.10 1.41 -8.56
C THR A 17 -12.23 0.18 -8.30
N ILE A 18 -11.10 0.32 -7.59
CA ILE A 18 -10.17 -0.80 -7.37
C ILE A 18 -10.54 -1.66 -6.16
N PHE A 19 -11.33 -1.15 -5.22
CA PHE A 19 -11.69 -1.88 -4.01
C PHE A 19 -12.40 -3.22 -4.29
N PRO A 20 -13.36 -3.32 -5.23
CA PRO A 20 -13.94 -4.60 -5.63
C PRO A 20 -12.93 -5.56 -6.28
N GLU A 21 -11.85 -5.04 -6.86
CA GLU A 21 -10.81 -5.82 -7.55
C GLU A 21 -9.71 -6.33 -6.61
N LEU A 22 -9.63 -5.82 -5.36
CA LEU A 22 -8.71 -6.33 -4.34
C LEU A 22 -9.12 -7.74 -3.87
N LYS A 23 -8.63 -8.76 -4.58
CA LYS A 23 -8.85 -10.20 -4.30
C LYS A 23 -7.79 -10.85 -3.41
N HIS A 24 -6.72 -10.14 -3.11
CA HIS A 24 -5.54 -10.66 -2.39
C HIS A 24 -5.23 -9.72 -1.24
N ASN A 25 -4.69 -10.28 -0.16
CA ASN A 25 -4.38 -9.55 1.06
C ASN A 25 -3.02 -8.84 1.00
N ILE A 26 -2.35 -8.81 -0.15
CA ILE A 26 -1.07 -8.12 -0.32
C ILE A 26 -1.25 -7.11 -1.45
N LEU A 27 -0.95 -5.84 -1.15
CA LEU A 27 -0.98 -4.73 -2.09
C LEU A 27 0.36 -4.01 -2.06
N LEU A 28 1.09 -4.07 -3.17
CA LEU A 28 2.37 -3.42 -3.34
C LEU A 28 2.18 -2.02 -3.93
N LEU A 29 2.71 -0.99 -3.27
CA LEU A 29 2.65 0.40 -3.71
C LEU A 29 4.02 0.87 -4.18
N LYS A 30 4.16 1.05 -5.49
CA LYS A 30 5.38 1.53 -6.15
C LYS A 30 5.21 2.97 -6.62
N GLY A 31 6.30 3.71 -6.63
CA GLY A 31 6.33 5.08 -7.15
C GLY A 31 7.31 5.95 -6.38
N ASN A 32 7.68 7.07 -6.98
CA ASN A 32 8.72 7.95 -6.43
C ASN A 32 8.30 8.59 -5.09
N LEU A 33 9.27 9.21 -4.40
CA LEU A 33 9.00 9.99 -3.19
C LEU A 33 8.00 11.11 -3.50
N GLY A 34 6.97 11.27 -2.66
CA GLY A 34 5.91 12.25 -2.89
C GLY A 34 4.93 11.90 -4.02
N ALA A 35 4.99 10.69 -4.58
CA ALA A 35 4.05 10.27 -5.63
C ALA A 35 2.59 10.17 -5.11
N GLY A 36 2.38 9.99 -3.80
CA GLY A 36 1.04 9.91 -3.21
C GLY A 36 0.65 8.51 -2.71
N LYS A 37 1.61 7.61 -2.51
CA LYS A 37 1.38 6.27 -1.95
C LYS A 37 0.62 6.30 -0.62
N THR A 38 1.14 7.05 0.37
CA THR A 38 0.46 7.22 1.67
C THR A 38 -0.89 7.92 1.55
N THR A 39 -1.03 8.87 0.61
CA THR A 39 -2.34 9.51 0.33
C THR A 39 -3.35 8.49 -0.16
N PHE A 40 -2.98 7.62 -1.10
CA PHE A 40 -3.83 6.51 -1.50
C PHE A 40 -4.18 5.60 -0.32
N THR A 41 -3.21 5.23 0.53
CA THR A 41 -3.43 4.41 1.73
C THR A 41 -4.47 5.04 2.66
N GLN A 42 -4.45 6.36 2.86
CA GLN A 42 -5.46 7.10 3.64
C GLN A 42 -6.88 6.89 3.09
N PHE A 43 -7.06 7.07 1.78
CA PHE A 43 -8.37 6.89 1.13
C PHE A 43 -8.84 5.43 1.19
N LEU A 44 -7.94 4.47 0.98
CA LEU A 44 -8.27 3.05 1.04
C LEU A 44 -8.69 2.62 2.45
N LEU A 45 -7.95 3.02 3.49
CA LEU A 45 -8.28 2.70 4.89
C LEU A 45 -9.59 3.34 5.33
N LYS A 46 -9.86 4.57 4.91
CA LYS A 46 -11.16 5.22 5.13
C LYS A 46 -12.30 4.43 4.46
N ASN A 47 -12.11 3.97 3.23
CA ASN A 47 -13.09 3.15 2.52
C ASN A 47 -13.31 1.78 3.19
N LEU A 48 -12.27 1.23 3.84
CA LEU A 48 -12.36 0.02 4.67
C LEU A 48 -13.05 0.25 6.03
N GLY A 49 -13.39 1.50 6.34
CA GLY A 49 -14.07 1.90 7.57
C GLY A 49 -13.12 2.05 8.77
N SER A 50 -11.85 2.36 8.54
CA SER A 50 -10.96 2.79 9.61
C SER A 50 -11.26 4.23 10.04
N GLU A 51 -11.20 4.48 11.35
CA GLU A 51 -11.26 5.82 11.95
C GLU A 51 -9.87 6.31 12.39
N ASP A 52 -8.84 5.50 12.18
CA ASP A 52 -7.47 5.78 12.61
C ASP A 52 -6.83 6.89 11.77
N GLU A 53 -5.93 7.67 12.38
CA GLU A 53 -5.13 8.64 11.65
C GLU A 53 -4.01 7.93 10.89
N VAL A 54 -4.07 7.99 9.55
CA VAL A 54 -3.13 7.30 8.68
C VAL A 54 -1.98 8.22 8.30
N ASN A 55 -0.77 7.83 8.69
CA ASN A 55 0.48 8.54 8.44
C ASN A 55 1.51 7.55 7.89
N SER A 56 2.50 8.05 7.15
CA SER A 56 3.54 7.17 6.61
C SER A 56 4.36 6.53 7.74
N PRO A 57 4.49 5.19 7.76
CA PRO A 57 5.27 4.48 8.76
C PRO A 57 6.77 4.55 8.49
N THR A 58 7.29 5.57 7.81
CA THR A 58 8.72 5.66 7.46
C THR A 58 9.69 5.49 8.65
N TYR A 59 9.27 5.81 9.89
CA TYR A 59 10.09 5.59 11.10
C TYR A 59 9.68 4.37 11.92
N SER A 60 8.38 4.05 12.00
CA SER A 60 7.88 2.85 12.68
C SER A 60 8.05 1.57 11.85
N ILE A 61 8.33 1.73 10.56
CA ILE A 61 8.38 0.75 9.47
C ILE A 61 7.03 0.10 9.18
N VAL A 62 6.24 -0.20 10.22
CA VAL A 62 4.88 -0.71 10.13
C VAL A 62 3.93 0.07 11.03
N ASN A 63 2.72 0.34 10.54
CA ASN A 63 1.57 0.77 11.33
C ASN A 63 0.46 -0.29 11.24
N GLU A 64 -0.27 -0.49 12.35
CA GLU A 64 -1.48 -1.33 12.41
C GLU A 64 -2.72 -0.45 12.43
N TYR A 65 -3.72 -0.82 11.63
CA TYR A 65 -5.00 -0.14 11.54
C TYR A 65 -6.16 -1.10 11.74
N ASN A 66 -7.15 -0.68 12.52
CA ASN A 66 -8.38 -1.43 12.68
C ASN A 66 -9.41 -0.98 11.63
N THR A 67 -10.03 -1.95 10.98
CA THR A 67 -11.06 -1.69 9.96
C THR A 67 -12.27 -2.60 10.19
N SER A 68 -13.39 -2.28 9.55
CA SER A 68 -14.59 -3.12 9.58
C SER A 68 -14.40 -4.52 8.98
N LYS A 69 -13.31 -4.72 8.21
CA LYS A 69 -12.99 -5.98 7.53
C LYS A 69 -11.94 -6.82 8.24
N GLY A 70 -11.25 -6.27 9.24
CA GLY A 70 -10.13 -6.89 9.92
C GLY A 70 -8.92 -5.96 9.99
N LYS A 71 -7.79 -6.50 10.45
CA LYS A 71 -6.55 -5.74 10.60
C LYS A 71 -5.91 -5.42 9.25
N VAL A 72 -5.47 -4.18 9.09
CA VAL A 72 -4.65 -3.76 7.96
C VAL A 72 -3.29 -3.33 8.46
N TYR A 73 -2.23 -3.83 7.82
CA TYR A 73 -0.87 -3.44 8.11
C TYR A 73 -0.30 -2.62 6.97
N HIS A 74 0.26 -1.46 7.29
CA HIS A 74 0.90 -0.58 6.33
C HIS A 74 2.39 -0.58 6.61
N PHE A 75 3.16 -1.07 5.65
CA PHE A 75 4.61 -1.09 5.66
C PHE A 75 5.18 0.01 4.76
N ASP A 76 6.26 0.64 5.18
CA ASP A 76 7.10 1.51 4.34
C ASP A 76 8.55 1.01 4.44
N LEU A 77 8.99 0.27 3.41
CA LEU A 77 10.30 -0.35 3.40
C LEU A 77 11.39 0.55 2.80
N TYR A 78 11.10 1.82 2.52
CA TYR A 78 12.02 2.77 1.86
C TYR A 78 13.41 2.86 2.51
N ARG A 79 13.49 2.65 3.83
CA ARG A 79 14.72 2.78 4.61
C ARG A 79 15.47 1.46 4.82
N LEU A 80 14.82 0.33 4.54
CA LEU A 80 15.43 -0.97 4.72
C LEU A 80 16.41 -1.22 3.58
N LYS A 81 17.55 -1.81 3.91
CA LYS A 81 18.66 -1.94 2.96
C LYS A 81 18.76 -3.31 2.31
N ASN A 82 18.19 -4.32 2.96
CA ASN A 82 18.28 -5.71 2.57
C ASN A 82 17.07 -6.47 3.13
N VAL A 83 16.91 -7.70 2.66
CA VAL A 83 15.80 -8.58 3.03
C VAL A 83 15.87 -9.02 4.49
N GLU A 84 17.08 -9.15 5.06
CA GLU A 84 17.28 -9.54 6.46
C GLU A 84 16.66 -8.54 7.43
N GLU A 85 16.81 -7.23 7.18
CA GLU A 85 16.14 -6.19 7.97
C GLU A 85 14.61 -6.29 7.90
N VAL A 86 14.05 -6.80 6.79
CA VAL A 86 12.60 -7.03 6.65
C VAL A 86 12.16 -8.24 7.48
N TYR A 87 12.94 -9.32 7.45
CA TYR A 87 12.68 -10.50 8.28
C TYR A 87 12.79 -10.23 9.77
N ASP A 88 13.72 -9.38 10.20
CA ASP A 88 13.89 -8.99 11.61
C ASP A 88 12.64 -8.26 12.17
N ILE A 89 11.82 -7.65 11.31
CA ILE A 89 10.54 -7.04 11.67
C ILE A 89 9.44 -8.10 11.85
N GLY A 90 9.63 -9.30 11.30
CA GLY A 90 8.65 -10.39 11.32
C GLY A 90 7.52 -10.21 10.31
N ILE A 91 7.80 -9.61 9.13
CA ILE A 91 6.79 -9.29 8.11
C ILE A 91 5.86 -10.48 7.77
N GLU A 92 6.40 -11.70 7.76
CA GLU A 92 5.69 -12.93 7.41
C GLU A 92 4.45 -13.18 8.28
N GLU A 93 4.56 -12.93 9.59
CA GLU A 93 3.44 -13.11 10.52
C GLU A 93 2.28 -12.15 10.20
N TYR A 94 2.59 -10.95 9.70
CA TYR A 94 1.59 -9.97 9.30
C TYR A 94 0.91 -10.34 7.99
N LEU A 95 1.68 -10.86 7.02
CA LEU A 95 1.13 -11.32 5.73
C LEU A 95 0.11 -12.44 5.95
N ASP A 96 0.34 -13.34 6.90
CA ASP A 96 -0.54 -14.48 7.17
C ASP A 96 -1.80 -14.13 7.98
N ASN A 97 -1.75 -13.08 8.81
CA ASN A 97 -2.79 -12.78 9.81
C ASN A 97 -3.54 -11.46 9.56
N SER A 98 -3.46 -10.91 8.35
CA SER A 98 -4.10 -9.64 8.01
C SER A 98 -5.29 -9.79 7.06
N PHE A 99 -6.18 -8.81 7.12
CA PHE A 99 -7.13 -8.60 6.03
C PHE A 99 -6.41 -8.03 4.79
N LEU A 100 -5.48 -7.09 5.02
CA LEU A 100 -4.67 -6.49 3.97
C LEU A 100 -3.30 -6.03 4.52
N CYS A 101 -2.24 -6.29 3.78
CA CYS A 101 -0.91 -5.73 3.93
C CYS A 101 -0.65 -4.79 2.76
N ILE A 102 -0.45 -3.51 3.07
CA ILE A 102 -0.09 -2.47 2.12
C ILE A 102 1.41 -2.23 2.27
N ILE A 103 2.20 -2.49 1.23
CA ILE A 103 3.66 -2.42 1.29
C ILE A 103 4.13 -1.33 0.34
N GLU A 104 4.54 -0.18 0.89
CA GLU A 104 5.23 0.86 0.13
C GLU A 104 6.70 0.49 -0.06
N TRP A 105 7.23 0.79 -1.25
CA TRP A 105 8.62 0.51 -1.61
C TRP A 105 9.01 -0.97 -1.44
N PRO A 106 8.29 -1.88 -2.12
CA PRO A 106 8.46 -3.31 -1.92
C PRO A 106 9.79 -3.86 -2.46
N GLU A 107 10.64 -3.05 -3.11
CA GLU A 107 11.75 -3.52 -3.96
C GLU A 107 12.76 -4.42 -3.21
N VAL A 108 12.95 -4.21 -1.91
CA VAL A 108 13.87 -5.01 -1.08
C VAL A 108 13.31 -6.37 -0.66
N TYR A 109 12.00 -6.58 -0.81
CA TYR A 109 11.29 -7.77 -0.34
C TYR A 109 10.47 -8.46 -1.44
N GLU A 110 10.29 -7.82 -2.60
CA GLU A 110 9.40 -8.30 -3.66
C GLU A 110 9.77 -9.69 -4.18
N GLU A 111 11.06 -10.03 -4.23
CA GLU A 111 11.52 -11.37 -4.64
C GLU A 111 11.04 -12.48 -3.67
N GLU A 112 10.90 -12.17 -2.39
CA GLU A 112 10.42 -13.12 -1.36
C GLU A 112 8.92 -13.40 -1.46
N LEU A 113 8.19 -12.57 -2.19
CA LEU A 113 6.77 -12.79 -2.48
C LEU A 113 6.56 -13.82 -3.60
N TYR A 114 7.62 -14.44 -4.13
CA TYR A 114 7.53 -15.44 -5.17
C TYR A 114 6.58 -16.59 -4.79
N GLY A 115 5.58 -16.82 -5.64
CA GLY A 115 4.56 -17.86 -5.43
C GLY A 115 3.35 -17.41 -4.60
N LEU A 116 3.40 -16.22 -4.00
CA LEU A 116 2.23 -15.57 -3.41
C LEU A 116 1.44 -14.80 -4.48
N LYS A 117 0.17 -14.54 -4.18
CA LYS A 117 -0.67 -13.67 -5.01
C LYS A 117 -0.77 -12.30 -4.35
N TYR A 118 -0.49 -11.27 -5.12
CA TYR A 118 -0.53 -9.87 -4.67
C TYR A 118 -1.05 -8.99 -5.80
N HIS A 119 -1.52 -7.81 -5.42
CA HIS A 119 -1.83 -6.71 -6.34
C HIS A 119 -0.65 -5.75 -6.38
N THR A 120 -0.44 -5.09 -7.51
CA THR A 120 0.56 -4.03 -7.65
C THR A 120 -0.09 -2.76 -8.12
N MET A 121 0.18 -1.66 -7.42
CA MET A 121 -0.17 -0.32 -7.84
C MET A 121 1.10 0.49 -8.06
N SER A 122 1.25 1.09 -9.24
CA SER A 122 2.37 1.97 -9.55
C SER A 122 1.87 3.39 -9.76
N ILE A 123 2.57 4.37 -9.18
CA ILE A 123 2.25 5.80 -9.30
C ILE A 123 3.42 6.54 -9.93
N LEU A 124 3.17 7.12 -11.10
CA LEU A 124 4.07 8.06 -11.73
C LEU A 124 3.55 9.50 -11.53
N ASN A 125 4.31 10.31 -10.80
CA ASN A 125 4.03 11.75 -10.69
C ASN A 125 4.73 12.49 -11.83
N THR A 126 3.96 13.11 -12.72
CA THR A 126 4.47 13.86 -13.87
C THR A 126 4.71 15.34 -13.57
N GLY A 127 4.36 15.80 -12.37
CA GLY A 127 4.40 17.20 -11.93
C GLY A 127 3.05 17.92 -12.09
N GLU A 128 2.26 17.57 -13.11
CA GLU A 128 0.91 18.13 -13.32
C GLU A 128 -0.19 17.20 -12.82
N GLN A 129 0.02 15.89 -12.92
CA GLN A 129 -0.93 14.85 -12.56
C GLN A 129 -0.18 13.61 -12.06
N ARG A 130 -0.94 12.61 -11.61
CA ARG A 130 -0.40 11.27 -11.36
C ARG A 130 -1.03 10.28 -12.30
N GLU A 131 -0.20 9.47 -12.92
CA GLU A 131 -0.62 8.31 -13.71
C GLU A 131 -0.50 7.09 -12.81
N VAL A 132 -1.60 6.35 -12.67
CA VAL A 132 -1.72 5.21 -11.77
C VAL A 132 -2.05 3.96 -12.56
N SER A 133 -1.22 2.94 -12.42
CA SER A 133 -1.54 1.58 -12.88
C SER A 133 -1.88 0.69 -11.69
N PHE A 134 -2.83 -0.22 -11.88
CA PHE A 134 -3.23 -1.23 -10.89
C PHE A 134 -3.35 -2.59 -11.58
N ASP A 135 -2.58 -3.59 -11.13
CA ASP A 135 -2.46 -4.91 -11.72
C ASP A 135 -2.68 -6.03 -10.70
#